data_AF-A0A0S2DMC1-F1
#
_entry.id   AF-A0A0S2DMC1-F1
#
_cell.length_a   1.000
_cell.length_b   1.000
_cell.length_c   1.000
_cell.angle_alpha   90.00
_cell.angle_beta   90.00
_cell.angle_gamma   90.00
#
_symmetry.space_group_name_H-M   'P 1'
#
loop_
_entity.id
_entity.type
_entity.pdbx_description
1 polymer ?
#
loop_
_entity_poly.entity_id
_entity_poly.type
_entity_poly.pdbx_seq_one_letter_code
_entity_poly.pdbx_strand_id
1 'polypeptide(L)'
;MKEDRPKTKEKREKNWKLLYLRSEKLARARQLGIDYPNPSSRPEIEDNEPLNLLFICSRNQWRSPTAEAVWRNHPDLRSRSAGTSPNARRRVSADDIRWADAIFVMENKHRSRLQAEFGRVVANTPVHVLDIPDEYQYMDPELVDLLKASVGSILGLP
;
A
#
# COMPACT_ATOMS: atom_id res chain seq x y z
N MET A 1 16.66 21.83 45.04
CA MET A 1 16.61 20.50 44.38
C MET A 1 15.73 20.62 43.15
N LYS A 2 16.26 20.32 41.96
CA LYS A 2 15.48 20.28 40.72
C LYS A 2 14.99 18.85 40.55
N GLU A 3 13.68 18.63 40.60
CA GLU A 3 13.07 17.33 40.26
C GLU A 3 12.82 17.29 38.75
N ASP A 4 13.60 16.43 38.09
CA ASP A 4 13.45 16.06 36.68
C ASP A 4 12.16 15.23 36.51
N ARG A 5 11.19 15.76 35.76
CA ARG A 5 10.04 14.97 35.28
C ARG A 5 10.45 14.16 34.05
N PRO A 6 10.14 12.85 33.97
CA PRO A 6 10.39 12.06 32.78
C PRO A 6 9.48 12.53 31.64
N LYS A 7 10.08 12.96 30.52
CA LYS A 7 9.37 13.22 29.26
C LYS A 7 9.02 11.89 28.59
N THR A 8 7.82 11.38 28.86
CA THR A 8 7.25 10.26 28.09
C THR A 8 7.05 10.76 26.65
N LYS A 9 7.79 10.20 25.70
CA LYS A 9 7.58 10.45 24.26
C LYS A 9 6.25 9.82 23.87
N GLU A 10 5.19 10.63 23.95
CA GLU A 10 3.88 10.30 23.41
C GLU A 10 4.04 9.94 21.94
N LYS A 11 3.83 8.66 21.64
CA LYS A 11 3.99 8.09 20.30
C LYS A 11 2.82 8.66 19.48
N ARG A 12 3.03 9.80 18.81
CA ARG A 12 2.02 10.45 17.96
C ARG A 12 1.32 9.38 17.14
N GLU A 13 0.04 9.13 17.42
CA GLU A 13 -0.77 8.22 16.62
C GLU A 13 -0.72 8.74 15.19
N LYS A 14 -0.14 7.93 14.31
CA LYS A 14 -0.05 8.25 12.90
C LYS A 14 -1.46 8.12 12.34
N ASN A 15 -2.19 9.23 12.31
CA ASN A 15 -3.44 9.31 11.57
C ASN A 15 -3.11 9.21 10.08
N TRP A 16 -3.04 7.99 9.60
CA TRP A 16 -2.65 7.61 8.25
C TRP A 16 -3.61 8.18 7.20
N LYS A 17 -4.84 8.58 7.57
CA LYS A 17 -5.72 9.36 6.67
C LYS A 17 -5.05 10.64 6.20
N LEU A 18 -4.20 11.24 7.06
CA LEU A 18 -3.42 12.43 6.72
C LEU A 18 -2.29 12.14 5.73
N LEU A 19 -1.69 10.92 5.79
CA LEU A 19 -0.56 10.44 4.98
C LEU A 19 -0.92 10.08 3.52
N TYR A 20 -2.21 10.03 3.23
CA TYR A 20 -2.71 9.74 1.89
C TYR A 20 -3.71 10.81 1.43
N LEU A 21 -3.66 12.01 2.03
CA LEU A 21 -4.51 13.14 1.67
C LEU A 21 -4.25 13.62 0.24
N ARG A 22 -5.26 14.25 -0.33
CA ARG A 22 -5.21 14.88 -1.65
C ARG A 22 -4.04 15.87 -1.81
N SER A 23 -3.69 16.62 -0.77
CA SER A 23 -2.55 17.56 -0.79
C SER A 23 -1.21 16.84 -0.99
N GLU A 24 -1.02 15.70 -0.33
CA GLU A 24 0.19 14.87 -0.50
C GLU A 24 0.17 14.14 -1.85
N LYS A 25 -1.00 13.72 -2.34
CA LYS A 25 -1.15 13.19 -3.71
C LYS A 25 -0.77 14.23 -4.77
N LEU A 26 -1.21 15.49 -4.62
CA LEU A 26 -0.83 16.59 -5.51
C LEU A 26 0.67 16.90 -5.45
N ALA A 27 1.26 16.89 -4.25
CA ALA A 27 2.70 17.07 -4.08
C ALA A 27 3.49 15.93 -4.76
N ARG A 28 3.05 14.68 -4.59
CA ARG A 28 3.64 13.50 -5.23
C ARG A 28 3.51 13.54 -6.75
N ALA A 29 2.37 13.94 -7.29
CA ALA A 29 2.17 14.07 -8.73
C ALA A 29 3.13 15.07 -9.38
N ARG A 30 3.32 16.24 -8.74
CA ARG A 30 4.33 17.22 -9.15
C ARG A 30 5.74 16.62 -9.15
N GLN A 31 6.07 15.80 -8.17
CA GLN A 31 7.37 15.13 -8.09
C GLN A 31 7.57 14.07 -9.18
N LEU A 32 6.51 13.36 -9.57
CA LEU A 32 6.55 12.33 -10.60
C LEU A 32 6.44 12.88 -12.03
N GLY A 33 6.19 14.19 -12.21
CA GLY A 33 5.93 14.78 -13.52
C GLY A 33 4.66 14.23 -14.18
N ILE A 34 3.74 13.69 -13.38
CA ILE A 34 2.47 13.14 -13.84
C ILE A 34 1.43 14.25 -13.68
N ASP A 35 0.67 14.53 -14.75
CA ASP A 35 -0.47 15.43 -14.67
C ASP A 35 -1.58 14.74 -13.86
N TYR A 36 -1.66 15.06 -12.57
CA TYR A 36 -2.83 14.69 -11.77
C TYR A 36 -3.95 15.62 -12.16
N PRO A 37 -5.14 15.11 -12.55
CA PRO A 37 -6.17 15.91 -13.20
C PRO A 37 -6.44 17.22 -12.44
N ASN A 38 -6.15 18.34 -13.11
CA ASN A 38 -6.37 19.68 -12.61
C ASN A 38 -7.89 19.95 -12.52
N PRO A 39 -8.43 20.45 -11.38
CA PRO A 39 -9.87 20.53 -11.13
C PRO A 39 -10.62 21.61 -11.92
N SER A 40 -10.00 22.29 -12.90
CA SER A 40 -10.63 23.43 -13.59
C SER A 40 -11.94 23.09 -14.33
N SER A 41 -12.37 21.83 -14.35
CA SER A 41 -13.63 21.40 -14.95
C SER A 41 -14.44 20.35 -14.14
N ARG A 42 -14.27 20.22 -12.82
CA ARG A 42 -15.13 19.33 -12.00
C ARG A 42 -15.54 19.98 -10.66
N PRO A 43 -16.81 19.81 -10.22
CA PRO A 43 -17.33 20.43 -9.00
C PRO A 43 -16.53 19.93 -7.78
N GLU A 44 -16.47 20.77 -6.74
CA GLU A 44 -15.72 20.58 -5.49
C GLU A 44 -15.83 19.14 -4.94
N ILE A 45 -14.81 18.30 -5.15
CA ILE A 45 -14.79 16.91 -4.67
C ILE A 45 -14.20 16.90 -3.26
N GLU A 46 -15.03 16.51 -2.28
CA GLU A 46 -14.67 16.22 -0.88
C GLU A 46 -13.49 15.24 -0.79
N ASP A 47 -12.72 15.29 0.31
CA ASP A 47 -11.46 14.56 0.59
C ASP A 47 -11.55 13.02 0.66
N ASN A 48 -12.54 12.40 0.01
CA ASN A 48 -12.86 10.98 0.12
C ASN A 48 -12.65 10.22 -1.20
N GLU A 49 -11.47 10.37 -1.83
CA GLU A 49 -11.08 9.51 -2.95
C GLU A 49 -10.54 8.17 -2.42
N PRO A 50 -11.03 7.01 -2.92
CA PRO A 50 -10.65 5.72 -2.37
C PRO A 50 -9.16 5.44 -2.55
N LEU A 51 -8.55 4.82 -1.53
CA LEU A 51 -7.12 4.54 -1.47
C LEU A 51 -6.76 3.34 -2.35
N ASN A 52 -5.78 3.51 -3.24
CA ASN A 52 -5.33 2.45 -4.14
C ASN A 52 -4.23 1.60 -3.47
N LEU A 53 -4.53 0.33 -3.21
CA LEU A 53 -3.63 -0.64 -2.59
C LEU A 53 -3.13 -1.65 -3.62
N LEU A 54 -1.81 -1.84 -3.69
CA LEU A 54 -1.19 -2.85 -4.54
C LEU A 54 -0.53 -3.94 -3.71
N PHE A 55 -1.02 -5.18 -3.83
CA PHE A 55 -0.49 -6.35 -3.14
C PHE A 55 0.46 -7.14 -4.05
N ILE A 56 1.64 -7.49 -3.53
CA ILE A 56 2.69 -8.12 -4.33
C ILE A 56 3.25 -9.36 -3.65
N CYS A 57 3.23 -10.47 -4.37
CA CYS A 57 3.96 -11.69 -4.01
C CYS A 57 4.90 -12.14 -5.14
N SER A 58 5.33 -13.40 -5.13
CA SER A 58 6.19 -13.93 -6.19
C SER A 58 5.40 -14.22 -7.47
N ARG A 59 4.45 -15.15 -7.45
CA ARG A 59 3.75 -15.65 -8.66
C ARG A 59 2.39 -15.02 -8.95
N ASN A 60 1.87 -14.18 -8.05
CA ASN A 60 0.49 -13.69 -8.12
C ASN A 60 -0.56 -14.82 -8.24
N GLN A 61 -0.45 -15.82 -7.37
CA GLN A 61 -1.34 -17.00 -7.38
C GLN A 61 -2.15 -17.17 -6.10
N TRP A 62 -1.52 -17.00 -4.93
CA TRP A 62 -2.17 -17.25 -3.63
C TRP A 62 -2.25 -16.00 -2.76
N ARG A 63 -1.16 -15.64 -2.08
CA ARG A 63 -1.11 -14.55 -1.09
C ARG A 63 -1.61 -13.20 -1.59
N SER A 64 -1.07 -12.69 -2.71
CA SER A 64 -1.47 -11.37 -3.21
C SER A 64 -2.86 -11.34 -3.85
N PRO A 65 -3.31 -12.37 -4.61
CA PRO A 65 -4.73 -12.44 -5.01
C PRO A 65 -5.70 -12.53 -3.83
N THR A 66 -5.35 -13.25 -2.76
CA THR A 66 -6.18 -13.30 -1.53
C THR A 66 -6.30 -11.93 -0.89
N ALA A 67 -5.19 -11.20 -0.75
CA ALA A 67 -5.23 -9.83 -0.24
C ALA A 67 -6.12 -8.91 -1.10
N GLU A 68 -6.02 -9.01 -2.43
CA GLU A 68 -6.89 -8.27 -3.33
C GLU A 68 -8.37 -8.60 -3.10
N ALA A 69 -8.71 -9.90 -3.01
CA ALA A 69 -10.08 -10.36 -2.79
C ALA A 69 -10.65 -9.90 -1.44
N VAL A 70 -9.84 -9.94 -0.38
CA VAL A 70 -10.23 -9.50 0.97
C VAL A 70 -10.59 -8.01 0.99
N TRP A 71 -9.78 -7.16 0.33
CA TRP A 71 -9.95 -5.70 0.40
C TRP A 71 -10.77 -5.11 -0.75
N ARG A 72 -11.17 -5.91 -1.74
CA ARG A 72 -11.94 -5.46 -2.93
C ARG A 72 -13.27 -4.79 -2.59
N ASN A 73 -13.93 -5.26 -1.54
CA ASN A 73 -15.30 -4.84 -1.21
C ASN A 73 -15.34 -3.65 -0.24
N HIS A 74 -14.20 -3.11 0.18
CA HIS A 74 -14.16 -1.99 1.10
C HIS A 74 -14.51 -0.68 0.35
N PRO A 75 -15.48 0.13 0.81
CA PRO A 75 -15.98 1.28 0.06
C PRO A 75 -14.90 2.33 -0.24
N ASP A 76 -13.98 2.52 0.70
CA ASP A 76 -12.93 3.54 0.59
C ASP A 76 -11.61 3.01 0.03
N LEU A 77 -11.55 1.76 -0.45
CA LEU A 77 -10.31 1.16 -0.97
C LEU A 77 -10.50 0.60 -2.37
N ARG A 78 -9.43 0.63 -3.15
CA ARG A 78 -9.31 -0.12 -4.39
C ARG A 78 -8.11 -1.02 -4.29
N SER A 79 -8.31 -2.32 -4.46
CA SER A 79 -7.23 -3.30 -4.39
C SER A 79 -6.84 -3.81 -5.78
N ARG A 80 -5.54 -3.99 -6.00
CA ARG A 80 -4.97 -4.76 -7.12
C ARG A 80 -3.87 -5.65 -6.60
N SER A 81 -3.55 -6.70 -7.35
CA SER A 81 -2.41 -7.56 -7.07
C SER A 81 -1.52 -7.80 -8.28
N ALA A 82 -0.25 -8.11 -8.00
CA ALA A 82 0.74 -8.45 -9.01
C ALA A 82 1.83 -9.37 -8.44
N GLY A 83 2.70 -9.86 -9.31
CA GLY A 83 3.83 -10.72 -8.95
C GLY A 83 5.16 -10.17 -9.45
N THR A 84 6.23 -10.41 -8.69
CA THR A 84 7.60 -10.02 -9.06
C THR A 84 8.31 -11.05 -9.93
N SER A 85 7.81 -12.29 -9.99
CA SER A 85 8.41 -13.33 -10.81
C SER A 85 8.14 -13.09 -12.30
N PRO A 86 9.09 -13.40 -13.20
CA PRO A 86 8.82 -13.48 -14.63
C PRO A 86 7.67 -14.45 -14.97
N ASN A 87 7.49 -15.50 -14.16
CA ASN A 87 6.42 -16.49 -14.29
C ASN A 87 5.17 -16.16 -13.46
N ALA A 88 5.00 -14.88 -13.07
CA ALA A 88 3.80 -14.45 -12.39
C ALA A 88 2.60 -14.47 -13.33
N ARG A 89 1.43 -14.86 -12.82
CA ARG A 89 0.16 -14.83 -13.57
C ARG A 89 -0.12 -13.42 -14.11
N ARG A 90 0.13 -12.41 -13.29
CA ARG A 90 0.14 -10.99 -13.65
C ARG A 90 1.41 -10.37 -13.09
N ARG A 91 2.36 -10.05 -13.96
CA ARG A 91 3.61 -9.40 -13.56
C ARG A 91 3.35 -7.95 -13.17
N VAL A 92 4.06 -7.46 -12.15
CA VAL A 92 4.02 -6.06 -11.75
C VAL A 92 4.57 -5.17 -12.88
N SER A 93 3.89 -4.05 -13.11
CA SER A 93 4.29 -3.03 -14.09
C SER A 93 4.58 -1.68 -13.41
N ALA A 94 5.24 -0.78 -14.13
CA ALA A 94 5.46 0.59 -13.63
C ALA A 94 4.13 1.33 -13.41
N ASP A 95 3.10 1.04 -14.19
CA ASP A 95 1.79 1.67 -14.07
C ASP A 95 1.04 1.18 -12.83
N ASP A 96 1.24 -0.07 -12.41
CA ASP A 96 0.73 -0.55 -11.13
C ASP A 96 1.31 0.25 -9.96
N ILE A 97 2.61 0.50 -10.00
CA ILE A 97 3.33 1.23 -8.94
C ILE A 97 2.90 2.70 -8.90
N ARG A 98 2.70 3.33 -10.07
CA ARG A 98 2.19 4.71 -10.17
C ARG A 98 0.74 4.83 -9.72
N TRP A 99 -0.08 3.82 -10.01
CA TRP A 99 -1.48 3.76 -9.59
C TRP A 99 -1.62 3.58 -8.08
N ALA A 100 -0.66 2.89 -7.44
CA ALA A 100 -0.71 2.59 -6.02
C ALA A 100 -0.42 3.81 -5.12
N ASP A 101 -1.33 4.06 -4.20
CA ASP A 101 -1.10 4.94 -3.06
C ASP A 101 -0.21 4.25 -2.02
N ALA A 102 -0.46 2.95 -1.79
CA ALA A 102 0.36 2.10 -0.91
C ALA A 102 0.62 0.73 -1.53
N ILE A 103 1.85 0.24 -1.37
CA ILE A 103 2.28 -1.07 -1.84
C ILE A 103 2.52 -1.98 -0.64
N PHE A 104 1.91 -3.16 -0.66
CA PHE A 104 2.11 -4.20 0.34
C PHE A 104 2.80 -5.39 -0.31
N VAL A 105 3.97 -5.74 0.20
CA VAL A 105 4.71 -6.91 -0.24
C VAL A 105 4.66 -8.00 0.82
N MET A 106 4.57 -9.27 0.40
CA MET A 106 4.47 -10.36 1.38
C MET A 106 5.76 -10.59 2.16
N GLU A 107 6.92 -10.30 1.56
CA GLU A 107 8.23 -10.63 2.13
C GLU A 107 9.27 -9.61 1.63
N ASN A 108 10.36 -9.42 2.39
CA ASN A 108 11.39 -8.44 2.04
C ASN A 108 12.08 -8.71 0.68
N LYS A 109 12.14 -9.97 0.24
CA LYS A 109 12.67 -10.34 -1.08
C LYS A 109 11.87 -9.68 -2.23
N HIS A 110 10.57 -9.51 -2.06
CA HIS A 110 9.72 -8.84 -3.04
C HIS A 110 10.00 -7.34 -3.11
N ARG A 111 10.19 -6.68 -1.95
CA ARG A 111 10.62 -5.26 -1.89
C ARG A 111 11.94 -5.05 -2.62
N SER A 112 12.92 -5.92 -2.35
CA SER A 112 14.23 -5.86 -2.99
C SER A 112 14.13 -5.99 -4.51
N ARG A 113 13.31 -6.92 -5.02
CA ARG A 113 13.05 -7.08 -6.46
C ARG A 113 12.38 -5.85 -7.08
N LEU A 114 11.38 -5.28 -6.41
CA LEU A 114 10.73 -4.06 -6.87
C LEU A 114 11.68 -2.88 -6.94
N GLN A 115 12.56 -2.73 -5.95
CA GLN A 115 13.56 -1.66 -5.94
C GLN A 115 14.60 -1.84 -7.04
N ALA A 116 15.01 -3.08 -7.32
CA ALA A 116 15.95 -3.38 -8.40
C ALA A 116 15.35 -3.07 -9.79
N GLU A 117 14.09 -3.43 -10.02
CA GLU A 117 13.44 -3.29 -11.33
C GLU A 117 12.80 -1.91 -11.56
N PHE A 118 12.26 -1.29 -10.51
CA PHE A 118 11.46 -0.06 -10.58
C PHE A 118 11.94 1.05 -9.63
N GLY A 119 13.21 1.02 -9.20
CA GLY A 119 13.74 1.86 -8.12
C GLY A 119 13.34 3.35 -8.16
N ARG A 120 13.34 3.98 -9.34
CA ARG A 120 12.93 5.40 -9.50
C ARG A 120 11.45 5.63 -9.20
N VAL A 121 10.58 4.70 -9.56
CA VAL A 121 9.12 4.82 -9.38
C VAL A 121 8.72 4.41 -7.96
N VAL A 122 9.40 3.40 -7.41
CA VAL A 122 9.18 2.89 -6.05
C VAL A 122 9.67 3.88 -4.98
N ALA A 123 10.72 4.66 -5.25
CA ALA A 123 11.29 5.60 -4.27
C ALA A 123 10.28 6.58 -3.67
N ASN A 124 9.23 6.93 -4.42
CA ASN A 124 8.20 7.89 -4.01
C ASN A 124 6.89 7.22 -3.57
N THR A 125 6.88 5.89 -3.40
CA THR A 125 5.69 5.13 -3.06
C THR A 125 5.94 4.35 -1.76
N PRO A 126 5.08 4.46 -0.74
CA PRO A 126 5.27 3.70 0.49
C PRO A 126 5.12 2.21 0.23
N VAL A 127 6.17 1.46 0.58
CA VAL A 127 6.21 0.00 0.50
C VAL A 127 6.26 -0.59 1.91
N HIS A 128 5.24 -1.35 2.26
CA HIS A 128 5.10 -2.05 3.53
C HIS A 128 5.36 -3.55 3.32
N VAL A 129 6.19 -4.14 4.18
CA VAL A 129 6.45 -5.58 4.18
C VAL A 129 5.53 -6.21 5.22
N LEU A 130 4.73 -7.20 4.81
CA LEU A 130 3.79 -7.88 5.70
C LEU A 130 4.41 -9.08 6.44
N ASP A 131 5.59 -9.55 6.01
CA ASP A 131 6.29 -10.72 6.55
C ASP A 131 5.43 -12.00 6.62
N ILE A 132 4.64 -12.24 5.57
CA ILE A 132 3.79 -13.43 5.40
C ILE A 132 4.53 -14.49 4.56
N PRO A 133 4.85 -15.68 5.12
CA PRO A 133 5.61 -16.73 4.43
C PRO A 133 4.84 -17.34 3.24
N ASP A 134 5.54 -18.04 2.34
CA ASP A 134 4.97 -18.64 1.11
C ASP A 134 4.38 -20.04 1.33
N GLU A 135 3.62 -20.22 2.41
CA GLU A 135 3.11 -21.52 2.87
C GLU A 135 1.59 -21.64 2.74
N TYR A 136 0.93 -20.54 2.36
CA TYR A 136 -0.52 -20.44 2.30
C TYR A 136 -1.07 -20.62 0.89
N GLN A 137 -2.21 -21.32 0.79
CA GLN A 137 -2.98 -21.43 -0.44
C GLN A 137 -3.94 -20.24 -0.61
N TYR A 138 -4.54 -20.14 -1.80
CA TYR A 138 -5.50 -19.09 -2.10
C TYR A 138 -6.72 -19.19 -1.19
N MET A 139 -7.07 -18.07 -0.52
CA MET A 139 -8.21 -17.94 0.40
C MET A 139 -8.13 -18.85 1.62
N ASP A 140 -6.92 -19.28 1.98
CA ASP A 140 -6.67 -19.94 3.26
C ASP A 140 -7.15 -19.04 4.43
N PRO A 141 -7.92 -19.56 5.40
CA PRO A 141 -8.44 -18.76 6.50
C PRO A 141 -7.36 -18.05 7.32
N GLU A 142 -6.24 -18.71 7.61
CA GLU A 142 -5.15 -18.14 8.40
C GLU A 142 -4.48 -16.98 7.64
N LEU A 143 -4.30 -17.16 6.32
CA LEU A 143 -3.81 -16.10 5.45
C LEU A 143 -4.75 -14.89 5.43
N VAL A 144 -6.06 -15.12 5.36
CA VAL A 144 -7.06 -14.04 5.38
C VAL A 144 -6.97 -13.24 6.69
N ASP A 145 -6.85 -13.93 7.82
CA ASP A 145 -6.76 -13.28 9.13
C ASP A 145 -5.45 -12.49 9.28
N LEU A 146 -4.32 -13.05 8.86
CA LEU A 146 -3.03 -12.35 8.83
C LEU A 146 -3.07 -11.10 7.96
N LEU A 147 -3.71 -11.18 6.79
CA LEU A 147 -3.84 -10.05 5.87
C LEU A 147 -4.73 -8.96 6.46
N LYS A 148 -5.87 -9.33 7.06
CA LYS A 148 -6.77 -8.37 7.73
C LYS A 148 -6.07 -7.68 8.89
N ALA A 149 -5.43 -8.45 9.76
CA ALA A 149 -4.71 -7.91 10.92
C ALA A 149 -3.57 -6.98 10.51
N SER A 150 -2.72 -7.41 9.56
CA SER A 150 -1.54 -6.64 9.16
C SER A 150 -1.91 -5.38 8.39
N VAL A 151 -2.75 -5.52 7.36
CA VAL A 151 -3.15 -4.37 6.52
C VAL A 151 -4.07 -3.45 7.31
N GLY A 152 -4.99 -3.99 8.09
CA GLY A 152 -5.87 -3.23 8.98
C GLY A 152 -5.07 -2.43 10.01
N SER A 153 -4.03 -3.03 10.62
CA SER A 153 -3.14 -2.31 11.54
C SER A 153 -2.36 -1.17 10.85
N ILE A 154 -1.83 -1.42 9.64
CA ILE A 154 -1.07 -0.39 8.89
C ILE A 154 -1.97 0.76 8.44
N LEU A 155 -3.19 0.43 8.01
CA LEU A 155 -4.19 1.39 7.55
C LEU A 155 -5.15 1.82 8.65
N GLY A 156 -4.91 1.49 9.93
CA GLY A 156 -5.83 1.74 11.06
C GLY A 156 -7.32 1.54 10.76
N LEU A 157 -7.65 0.48 10.01
CA LEU A 157 -9.01 0.02 9.77
C LEU A 157 -9.39 -0.98 10.87
N PRO A 158 -10.68 -1.04 11.25
CA PRO A 158 -11.17 -1.98 12.27
C PRO A 158 -11.02 -3.45 11.85
#